data_AF-A0A518CFB3-F1
#
_entry.id   AF-A0A518CFB3-F1
#
_cell.length_a   1.000
_cell.length_b   1.000
_cell.length_c   1.000
_cell.angle_alpha   90.00
_cell.angle_beta   90.00
_cell.angle_gamma   90.00
#
_symmetry.space_group_name_H-M   'P 1'
#
loop_
_entity.id
_entity.type
_entity.pdbx_description
1 polymer ?
#
loop_
_entity_poly.entity_id
_entity_poly.type
_entity_poly.pdbx_seq_one_letter_code
_entity_poly.pdbx_strand_id
1 'polypeptide(L)'
;MPATQNSSNPYSSPASDPSPRPFAKSQAAHGLGIASMVIITCGAIYLVVAVATIPISILMYRDVTAESEAYAQPSFYLDSALKALVYELAFAVIGSLLIFAGWSIRKRKNYWVSVIGSVIGCLPLPLVILSFFPSAWALWNLSRSGIREQFQG
;
A
#
# COMPACT_ATOMS: atom_id res chain seq x y z
N MET A 1 -38.90 34.10 50.60
CA MET A 1 -38.08 33.39 49.60
C MET A 1 -38.99 32.94 48.47
N PRO A 2 -39.06 33.64 47.33
CA PRO A 2 -39.76 33.13 46.15
C PRO A 2 -38.79 32.33 45.26
N ALA A 3 -39.24 31.16 44.82
CA ALA A 3 -38.51 30.26 43.94
C ALA A 3 -38.42 30.85 42.52
N THR A 4 -37.20 31.06 42.04
CA THR A 4 -36.91 31.42 40.64
C THR A 4 -37.19 30.23 39.73
N GLN A 5 -38.17 30.39 38.85
CA GLN A 5 -38.47 29.49 37.73
C GLN A 5 -37.30 29.47 36.74
N ASN A 6 -36.76 28.29 36.50
CA ASN A 6 -35.79 28.00 35.46
C ASN A 6 -36.45 28.16 34.08
N SER A 7 -36.09 29.22 33.35
CA SER A 7 -36.47 29.38 31.94
C SER A 7 -35.61 28.45 31.07
N SER A 8 -36.16 27.29 30.72
CA SER A 8 -35.61 26.42 29.68
C SER A 8 -35.69 27.14 28.33
N ASN A 9 -34.53 27.54 27.82
CA ASN A 9 -34.38 28.21 26.53
C ASN A 9 -34.72 27.22 25.39
N PRO A 10 -35.77 27.45 24.57
CA PRO A 10 -36.21 26.49 23.54
C PRO A 10 -35.32 26.46 22.29
N TYR A 11 -34.24 27.24 22.25
CA TYR A 11 -33.32 27.37 21.12
C TYR A 11 -31.96 26.68 21.32
N SER A 12 -31.81 25.76 22.28
CA SER A 12 -30.66 24.86 22.27
C SER A 12 -30.83 23.86 21.12
N SER A 13 -30.29 24.19 19.94
CA SER A 13 -30.10 23.22 18.87
C SER A 13 -29.47 21.96 19.47
N PRO A 14 -29.94 20.75 19.13
CA PRO A 14 -29.28 19.54 19.60
C PRO A 14 -27.84 19.61 19.12
N ALA A 15 -26.90 19.61 20.07
CA ALA A 15 -25.50 19.43 19.77
C ALA A 15 -25.41 18.25 18.80
N SER A 16 -25.00 18.53 17.57
CA SER A 16 -24.79 17.54 16.54
C SER A 16 -23.64 16.66 17.02
N ASP A 17 -24.00 15.65 17.80
CA ASP A 17 -23.11 14.67 18.38
C ASP A 17 -22.36 14.01 17.22
N PRO A 18 -21.06 14.26 17.03
CA PRO A 18 -20.30 13.68 15.92
C PRO A 18 -19.87 12.27 16.33
N SER A 19 -20.77 11.48 16.91
CA SER A 19 -20.48 10.08 17.16
C SER A 19 -20.47 9.36 15.80
N PRO A 20 -19.34 8.80 15.35
CA PRO A 20 -19.31 8.07 14.09
C PRO A 20 -20.22 6.85 14.26
N ARG A 21 -21.32 6.81 13.50
CA ARG A 21 -22.32 5.73 13.58
C ARG A 21 -21.60 4.38 13.58
N PRO A 22 -21.92 3.44 14.50
CA PRO A 22 -21.22 2.17 14.63
C PRO A 22 -21.16 1.35 13.32
N PHE A 23 -22.16 1.53 12.44
CA PHE A 23 -22.17 0.97 11.09
C PHE A 23 -21.00 1.42 10.21
N ALA A 24 -20.57 2.69 10.29
CA ALA A 24 -19.47 3.22 9.49
C ALA A 24 -18.11 2.62 9.89
N LYS A 25 -17.94 2.29 11.20
CA LYS A 25 -16.73 1.61 11.71
C LYS A 25 -16.66 0.16 11.24
N SER A 26 -17.80 -0.54 11.24
CA SER A 26 -17.91 -1.94 10.77
C SER A 26 -17.66 -2.05 9.25
N GLN A 27 -18.25 -1.16 8.45
CA GLN A 27 -18.07 -1.16 7.00
C GLN A 27 -16.63 -0.81 6.58
N ALA A 28 -16.00 0.15 7.27
CA ALA A 28 -14.60 0.51 7.02
C ALA A 28 -13.64 -0.64 7.39
N ALA A 29 -13.90 -1.37 8.47
CA ALA A 29 -13.12 -2.55 8.85
C ALA A 29 -13.24 -3.70 7.82
N HIS A 30 -14.45 -3.93 7.29
CA HIS A 30 -14.67 -4.95 6.25
C HIS A 30 -14.01 -4.56 4.92
N GLY A 31 -14.14 -3.29 4.51
CA GLY A 31 -13.47 -2.75 3.32
C GLY A 31 -11.94 -2.83 3.41
N LEU A 32 -11.39 -2.52 4.60
CA LEU A 32 -9.96 -2.64 4.87
C LEU A 32 -9.48 -4.10 4.81
N GLY A 33 -10.30 -5.06 5.24
CA GLY A 33 -10.04 -6.49 5.09
C GLY A 33 -9.93 -6.92 3.63
N ILE A 34 -10.87 -6.50 2.78
CA ILE A 34 -10.84 -6.79 1.34
C ILE A 34 -9.62 -6.13 0.69
N ALA A 35 -9.39 -4.84 0.96
CA ALA A 35 -8.25 -4.11 0.43
C ALA A 35 -6.92 -4.80 0.80
N SER A 36 -6.81 -5.33 2.02
CA SER A 36 -5.63 -6.08 2.45
C SER A 36 -5.39 -7.35 1.63
N MET A 37 -6.44 -8.12 1.31
CA MET A 37 -6.31 -9.32 0.48
C MET A 37 -5.82 -8.95 -0.92
N VAL A 38 -6.43 -7.93 -1.52
CA VAL A 38 -6.08 -7.50 -2.88
C VAL A 38 -4.64 -6.98 -2.93
N ILE A 39 -4.20 -6.19 -1.93
CA ILE A 39 -2.81 -5.72 -1.82
C ILE A 39 -1.83 -6.89 -1.71
N ILE A 40 -2.15 -7.92 -0.90
CA ILE A 40 -1.31 -9.13 -0.79
C ILE A 40 -1.23 -9.83 -2.14
N THR A 41 -2.35 -10.01 -2.85
CA THR A 41 -2.37 -10.64 -4.17
C THR A 41 -1.55 -9.86 -5.18
N CYS A 42 -1.68 -8.52 -5.23
CA CYS A 42 -0.84 -7.69 -6.12
C CYS A 42 0.65 -7.84 -5.78
N GLY A 43 1.00 -7.78 -4.49
CA GLY A 43 2.39 -7.97 -4.07
C GLY A 43 2.94 -9.36 -4.43
N ALA A 44 2.12 -10.41 -4.31
CA ALA A 44 2.48 -11.76 -4.72
C ALA A 44 2.69 -11.88 -6.23
N ILE A 45 1.85 -11.24 -7.04
CA ILE A 45 2.04 -11.19 -8.51
C ILE A 45 3.38 -10.54 -8.85
N TYR A 46 3.71 -9.39 -8.26
CA TYR A 46 5.00 -8.75 -8.50
C TYR A 46 6.18 -9.63 -8.09
N LEU A 47 6.06 -10.35 -6.98
CA LEU A 47 7.10 -11.26 -6.51
C LEU A 47 7.29 -12.45 -7.45
N VAL A 48 6.19 -13.04 -7.94
CA VAL A 48 6.24 -14.13 -8.93
C VAL A 48 6.88 -13.66 -10.23
N VAL A 49 6.48 -12.49 -10.74
CA VAL A 49 7.07 -11.91 -11.94
C VAL A 49 8.57 -11.67 -11.73
N ALA A 50 8.97 -11.05 -10.63
CA ALA A 50 10.38 -10.78 -10.35
C ALA A 50 11.20 -12.07 -10.22
N VAL A 51 10.70 -13.09 -9.50
CA VAL A 51 11.40 -14.39 -9.39
C VAL A 51 11.53 -15.08 -10.74
N ALA A 52 10.55 -14.93 -11.64
CA ALA A 52 10.61 -15.50 -12.97
C ALA A 52 11.58 -14.75 -13.90
N THR A 53 11.67 -13.42 -13.80
CA THR A 53 12.42 -12.61 -14.76
C THR A 53 13.85 -12.28 -14.32
N ILE A 54 14.13 -12.17 -13.02
CA ILE A 54 15.49 -11.92 -12.50
C ILE A 54 16.54 -12.92 -13.05
N PRO A 55 16.29 -14.25 -13.06
CA PRO A 55 17.26 -15.19 -13.61
C PRO A 55 17.52 -14.98 -15.10
N ILE A 56 16.49 -14.61 -15.86
CA ILE A 56 16.57 -14.33 -17.30
C ILE A 56 17.43 -13.08 -17.53
N SER A 57 17.19 -12.02 -16.76
CA SER A 57 17.97 -10.78 -16.83
C SER A 57 19.41 -10.95 -16.40
N ILE A 58 19.70 -11.81 -15.41
CA ILE A 58 21.07 -12.15 -15.02
C ILE A 58 21.80 -12.87 -16.15
N LEU A 59 21.17 -13.86 -16.79
CA LEU A 59 21.75 -14.58 -17.92
C LEU A 59 22.01 -13.62 -19.09
N MET A 60 21.02 -12.79 -19.43
CA MET A 60 21.16 -11.79 -20.49
C MET A 60 22.27 -10.77 -20.19
N TYR A 61 22.36 -10.28 -18.95
CA TYR A 61 23.44 -9.38 -18.53
C TYR A 61 24.82 -10.04 -18.66
N ARG A 62 24.94 -11.31 -18.27
CA ARG A 62 26.19 -12.07 -18.38
C ARG A 62 26.63 -12.24 -19.83
N ASP A 63 25.70 -12.62 -20.70
CA ASP A 63 25.99 -12.86 -22.13
C ASP A 63 26.38 -11.55 -22.83
N VAL A 64 25.65 -10.46 -22.57
CA VAL A 64 25.98 -9.12 -23.08
C VAL A 64 27.34 -8.62 -22.57
N THR A 65 27.68 -8.91 -21.31
CA THR A 65 28.99 -8.55 -20.75
C THR A 65 30.11 -9.29 -21.47
N ALA A 66 29.98 -10.62 -21.66
CA ALA A 66 30.97 -11.43 -22.35
C ALA A 66 31.16 -11.01 -23.82
N GLU A 67 30.08 -10.66 -24.52
CA GLU A 67 30.16 -10.13 -25.89
C GLU A 67 30.80 -8.73 -25.95
N SER A 68 30.51 -7.86 -24.97
CA SER A 68 31.10 -6.51 -24.93
C SER A 68 32.62 -6.54 -24.74
N GLU A 69 33.13 -7.47 -23.92
CA GLU A 69 34.56 -7.69 -23.72
C GLU A 69 35.23 -8.30 -24.96
N ALA A 70 34.53 -9.18 -25.69
CA ALA A 70 35.05 -9.84 -26.89
C ALA A 70 35.13 -8.92 -28.11
N TYR A 71 34.18 -7.99 -28.27
CA TYR A 71 34.05 -7.17 -29.49
C TYR A 71 34.31 -5.67 -29.29
N ALA A 72 34.72 -5.24 -28.09
CA ALA A 72 34.88 -3.83 -27.74
C ALA A 72 33.64 -2.98 -28.11
N GLN A 73 32.45 -3.58 -27.99
CA GLN A 73 31.19 -2.97 -28.39
C GLN A 73 30.65 -1.98 -27.35
N PRO A 74 29.84 -0.99 -27.76
CA PRO A 74 29.53 0.16 -26.93
C PRO A 74 28.68 -0.22 -25.70
N SER A 75 28.98 0.48 -24.59
CA SER A 75 28.39 0.40 -23.24
C SER A 75 26.86 0.51 -23.15
N PHE A 76 26.17 0.82 -24.26
CA PHE A 76 24.74 1.08 -24.29
C PHE A 76 23.91 -0.17 -23.94
N TYR A 77 24.23 -1.33 -24.51
CA TYR A 77 23.51 -2.59 -24.22
C TYR A 77 23.72 -3.07 -22.79
N LEU A 78 24.92 -2.87 -22.25
CA LEU A 78 25.26 -3.20 -20.87
C LEU A 78 24.48 -2.33 -19.87
N ASP A 79 24.38 -1.02 -20.14
CA ASP A 79 23.61 -0.07 -19.32
C ASP A 79 22.10 -0.38 -19.34
N SER A 80 21.56 -0.77 -20.51
CA SER A 80 20.17 -1.22 -20.63
C SER A 80 19.88 -2.51 -19.85
N ALA A 81 20.77 -3.51 -19.93
CA ALA A 81 20.62 -4.77 -19.19
C ALA A 81 20.73 -4.55 -17.67
N LEU A 82 21.65 -3.68 -17.23
CA LEU A 82 21.77 -3.30 -15.83
C LEU A 82 20.50 -2.59 -15.32
N LYS A 83 19.97 -1.63 -16.08
CA LYS A 83 18.71 -0.95 -15.73
C LYS A 83 17.55 -1.93 -15.60
N ALA A 84 17.42 -2.88 -16.52
CA ALA A 84 16.39 -3.91 -16.46
C ALA A 84 16.49 -4.71 -15.14
N LEU A 85 17.69 -5.16 -14.78
CA LEU A 85 17.92 -5.90 -13.53
C LEU A 85 17.61 -5.07 -12.28
N VAL A 86 17.95 -3.78 -12.28
CA VAL A 86 17.61 -2.86 -11.18
C VAL A 86 16.09 -2.68 -11.06
N TYR A 87 15.37 -2.55 -12.17
CA TYR A 87 13.90 -2.47 -12.15
C TYR A 87 13.28 -3.75 -11.59
N GLU A 88 13.76 -4.92 -12.01
CA GLU A 88 13.25 -6.21 -11.51
C GLU A 88 13.52 -6.42 -10.02
N LEU A 89 14.69 -6.02 -9.54
CA LEU A 89 14.99 -6.04 -8.12
C LEU A 89 14.05 -5.10 -7.35
N ALA A 90 13.81 -3.90 -7.88
CA ALA A 90 12.84 -2.98 -7.31
C ALA A 90 11.42 -3.58 -7.27
N PHE A 91 11.01 -4.34 -8.28
CA PHE A 91 9.74 -5.09 -8.25
C PHE A 91 9.67 -6.10 -7.12
N ALA A 92 10.73 -6.90 -6.91
CA ALA A 92 10.77 -7.86 -5.82
C ALA A 92 10.64 -7.17 -4.45
N VAL A 93 11.32 -6.04 -4.26
CA VAL A 93 11.26 -5.24 -3.03
C VAL A 93 9.86 -4.65 -2.82
N ILE A 94 9.28 -4.02 -3.84
CA ILE A 94 7.94 -3.43 -3.76
C ILE A 94 6.88 -4.50 -3.50
N GLY A 95 6.95 -5.63 -4.21
CA GLY A 95 6.06 -6.77 -4.00
C GLY A 95 6.11 -7.28 -2.56
N SER A 96 7.32 -7.42 -2.01
CA SER A 96 7.52 -7.84 -0.61
C SER A 96 6.94 -6.83 0.38
N LEU A 97 7.16 -5.53 0.15
CA LEU A 97 6.62 -4.46 0.99
C LEU A 97 5.10 -4.41 0.95
N LEU A 98 4.48 -4.63 -0.21
CA LEU A 98 3.03 -4.70 -0.35
C LEU A 98 2.45 -5.90 0.40
N ILE A 99 3.06 -7.08 0.28
CA ILE A 99 2.65 -8.26 1.07
C ILE A 99 2.73 -7.96 2.56
N PHE A 100 3.84 -7.37 3.00
CA PHE A 100 4.04 -7.03 4.42
C PHE A 100 3.02 -6.00 4.92
N ALA A 101 2.70 -4.99 4.10
CA ALA A 101 1.71 -3.97 4.41
C ALA A 101 0.29 -4.55 4.48
N GLY A 102 -0.12 -5.33 3.47
CA GLY A 102 -1.41 -6.02 3.48
C GLY A 102 -1.54 -6.99 4.64
N TRP A 103 -0.45 -7.69 5.00
CA TRP A 103 -0.41 -8.51 6.20
C TRP A 103 -0.60 -7.67 7.47
N SER A 104 0.12 -6.56 7.59
CA SER A 104 0.02 -5.64 8.74
C SER A 104 -1.40 -5.12 8.93
N ILE A 105 -2.09 -4.80 7.83
CA ILE A 105 -3.51 -4.43 7.81
C ILE A 105 -4.37 -5.60 8.32
N ARG A 106 -4.18 -6.80 7.77
CA ARG A 106 -4.96 -8.00 8.13
C ARG A 106 -4.84 -8.35 9.60
N LYS A 107 -3.63 -8.31 10.16
CA LYS A 107 -3.36 -8.64 11.57
C LYS A 107 -3.47 -7.43 12.51
N ARG A 108 -3.75 -6.23 11.97
CA ARG A 108 -3.83 -4.97 12.71
C ARG A 108 -2.62 -4.72 13.62
N LYS A 109 -1.42 -5.11 13.18
CA LYS A 109 -0.20 -5.09 14.02
C LYS A 109 0.49 -3.73 14.06
N ASN A 110 0.57 -3.04 12.92
CA ASN A 110 1.26 -1.77 12.83
C ASN A 110 0.59 -0.86 11.79
N TYR A 111 -0.02 0.22 12.30
CA TYR A 111 -0.69 1.21 11.47
C TYR A 111 0.28 1.91 10.52
N TRP A 112 1.48 2.28 10.97
CA TRP A 112 2.47 3.00 10.15
C TRP A 112 3.00 2.15 9.00
N VAL A 113 3.26 0.87 9.24
CA VAL A 113 3.64 -0.08 8.18
C VAL A 113 2.55 -0.19 7.12
N SER A 114 1.29 -0.20 7.55
CA SER A 114 0.14 -0.24 6.65
C SER A 114 0.06 1.02 5.79
N VAL A 115 0.20 2.20 6.41
CA VAL A 115 0.18 3.49 5.70
C VAL A 115 1.34 3.60 4.71
N ILE A 116 2.58 3.33 5.14
CA ILE A 116 3.76 3.43 4.29
C ILE A 116 3.63 2.48 3.09
N GLY A 117 3.19 1.24 3.32
CA GLY A 117 3.00 0.29 2.22
C GLY A 117 1.89 0.70 1.26
N SER A 118 0.79 1.27 1.75
CA SER A 118 -0.25 1.84 0.88
C SER A 118 0.25 3.05 0.09
N VAL A 119 1.11 3.90 0.66
CA VAL A 119 1.75 4.99 -0.09
C VAL A 119 2.67 4.46 -1.19
N ILE A 120 3.48 3.44 -0.89
CA ILE A 120 4.36 2.80 -1.87
C ILE A 120 3.55 2.18 -3.01
N GLY A 121 2.43 1.52 -2.70
CA GLY A 121 1.54 0.95 -3.70
C GLY A 121 0.83 1.97 -4.59
N CYS A 122 0.83 3.25 -4.19
CA CYS A 122 0.32 4.37 -4.97
C CYS A 122 1.39 5.04 -5.85
N LEU A 123 2.67 4.63 -5.78
CA LEU A 123 3.71 5.22 -6.61
C LEU A 123 3.43 4.93 -8.10
N PRO A 124 3.54 5.94 -8.98
CA PRO A 124 3.26 5.81 -10.41
C PRO A 124 4.45 5.14 -11.12
N LEU A 125 4.69 3.88 -10.79
CA LEU A 125 5.61 3.03 -11.54
C LEU A 125 4.82 2.31 -12.64
N PRO A 126 5.32 2.25 -13.89
CA PRO A 126 4.56 1.77 -15.05
C PRO A 126 3.87 0.41 -14.88
N LEU A 127 4.46 -0.46 -14.06
CA LEU A 127 3.96 -1.81 -13.77
C LEU A 127 3.27 -1.93 -12.40
N VAL A 128 3.27 -0.87 -11.58
CA VAL A 128 2.65 -0.85 -10.23
C VAL A 128 1.19 -0.36 -10.29
N ILE A 129 0.67 -0.06 -11.49
CA ILE A 129 -0.72 0.38 -11.72
C ILE A 129 -1.75 -0.61 -11.15
N LEU A 130 -1.46 -1.91 -11.17
CA LEU A 130 -2.36 -2.95 -10.64
C LEU A 130 -2.63 -2.77 -9.14
N SER A 131 -1.65 -2.29 -8.37
CA SER A 131 -1.79 -2.04 -6.94
C SER A 131 -2.23 -0.63 -6.59
N PHE A 132 -2.33 0.28 -7.55
CA PHE A 132 -2.68 1.68 -7.30
C PHE A 132 -4.07 1.83 -6.67
N PHE A 133 -5.11 1.30 -7.32
CA PHE A 133 -6.49 1.42 -6.82
C PHE A 133 -6.70 0.74 -5.45
N PRO A 134 -6.22 -0.50 -5.23
CA PRO A 134 -6.31 -1.14 -3.90
C PRO A 134 -5.58 -0.37 -2.81
N SER A 135 -4.39 0.17 -3.12
CA SER A 135 -3.56 0.90 -2.15
C SER A 135 -4.14 2.26 -1.81
N ALA A 136 -4.65 3.00 -2.80
CA ALA A 136 -5.36 4.26 -2.58
C ALA A 136 -6.63 4.05 -1.75
N TRP A 137 -7.36 2.97 -2.03
CA TRP A 137 -8.56 2.62 -1.27
C TRP A 137 -8.23 2.18 0.17
N ALA A 138 -7.16 1.42 0.37
CA ALA A 138 -6.67 1.11 1.72
C ALA A 138 -6.27 2.38 2.47
N LEU A 139 -5.54 3.30 1.83
CA LEU A 139 -5.11 4.56 2.42
C LEU A 139 -6.31 5.43 2.82
N TRP A 140 -7.33 5.52 1.96
CA TRP A 140 -8.58 6.22 2.26
C TRP A 140 -9.33 5.62 3.45
N ASN A 141 -9.33 4.30 3.61
CA ASN A 141 -9.94 3.66 4.77
C ASN A 141 -9.10 3.84 6.03
N LEU A 142 -7.77 3.79 5.93
CA LEU A 142 -6.84 4.04 7.02
C LEU A 142 -6.94 5.48 7.55
N SER A 143 -7.20 6.46 6.67
CA SER A 143 -7.35 7.86 7.07
C SER A 143 -8.66 8.18 7.80
N ARG A 144 -9.59 7.23 7.93
CA ARG A 144 -10.84 7.45 8.67
C ARG A 144 -10.60 7.44 10.19
N SER A 145 -11.26 8.37 10.88
CA SER A 145 -11.20 8.51 12.35
C SER A 145 -11.56 7.19 13.06
N GLY A 146 -10.72 6.77 14.01
CA GLY A 146 -10.94 5.58 14.84
C GLY A 146 -10.41 4.26 14.26
N ILE A 147 -9.81 4.25 13.06
CA ILE A 147 -9.12 3.05 12.54
C ILE A 147 -7.80 2.81 13.28
N ARG A 148 -7.05 3.87 13.60
CA ARG A 148 -5.77 3.77 14.32
C ARG A 148 -5.91 3.04 15.66
N GLU A 149 -7.02 3.27 16.37
CA GLU A 149 -7.34 2.61 17.65
C GLU A 149 -7.51 1.09 17.48
N GLN A 150 -7.91 0.62 16.29
CA GLN A 150 -8.02 -0.82 15.99
C GLN A 150 -6.67 -1.52 15.84
N PHE A 151 -5.57 -0.77 15.73
CA PHE A 151 -4.20 -1.28 15.60
C PHE A 151 -3.41 -1.24 16.93
N GLN A 152 -4.04 -0.82 18.04
CA GLN A 152 -3.41 -0.73 19.37
C GLN A 152 -3.74 -1.93 20.28
N GLY A 153 -4.32 -3.00 19.71
CA GLY A 153 -4.66 -4.24 20.43
C GLY A 153 -3.47 -5.13 20.70
#